data_AF-A0A931S9P5-F1
#
_entry.id   AF-A0A931S9P5-F1
#
_cell.length_a   1.000
_cell.length_b   1.000
_cell.length_c   1.000
_cell.angle_alpha   90.00
_cell.angle_beta   90.00
_cell.angle_gamma   90.00
#
_symmetry.space_group_name_H-M   'P 1'
#
loop_
_entity.id
_entity.type
_entity.pdbx_description
1 polymer ?
#
loop_
_entity_poly.entity_id
_entity_poly.type
_entity_poly.pdbx_seq_one_letter_code
_entity_poly.pdbx_strand_id
1 'polypeptide(L)'
;MKPAVRGFRWNWILNARCDLVWYIGSALVGWIYVALVLFLPHGLSDPLHEPLATLSVGGLSLHLTLELLIFASWAYLVDSPHLWATLARTYLDPDEWQVRRRQLLFAFVWFVAGPVAVLGPYAAGTLYPMRAETMALGGQLFFAFFRLGAYYHVVRQHWGFLQLYKRKNDDFTDPQENRADLWFFNLSMYLPIVLFVASPGQFQAGFVDVELAAGLFEDHRIMGLLHRLFLALYGTALFGYIAFQWTRWWQGSSRNGPKLLFLLSVVPLHYAAFASPLVALFAIPIVTVGHNLQYHRIVWMYGQNKYCRGEPGRYRLTPTAGSLLLLASWPESRTPKPRESGPKWSLSSSPAGPYTTTIWTPKFGG
;
A
#
# COMPACT_ATOMS: atom_id res chain seq x y z
N MET A 1 40.09 -3.16 23.48
CA MET A 1 38.69 -2.94 23.04
C MET A 1 38.22 -4.18 22.30
N LYS A 2 37.11 -4.81 22.68
CA LYS A 2 36.53 -5.91 21.89
C LYS A 2 36.09 -5.32 20.54
N PRO A 3 36.45 -5.92 19.39
CA PRO A 3 35.95 -5.45 18.11
C PRO A 3 34.43 -5.49 18.13
N ALA A 4 33.79 -4.36 17.84
CA ALA A 4 32.35 -4.28 17.69
C ALA A 4 31.93 -5.30 16.63
N VAL A 5 31.04 -6.24 16.99
CA VAL A 5 30.61 -7.31 16.10
C VAL A 5 29.79 -6.67 14.97
N ARG A 6 30.43 -6.52 13.80
CA ARG A 6 29.76 -6.15 12.56
C ARG A 6 28.79 -7.28 12.21
N GLY A 7 27.51 -6.96 12.07
CA GLY A 7 26.50 -7.98 11.77
C GLY A 7 25.11 -7.40 11.55
N PHE A 8 24.22 -8.26 11.07
CA PHE A 8 22.81 -7.93 10.88
C PHE A 8 21.97 -8.54 11.99
N ARG A 9 21.03 -7.77 12.53
CA ARG A 9 19.94 -8.27 13.37
C ARG A 9 18.81 -8.77 12.47
N TRP A 10 18.32 -9.97 12.75
CA TRP A 10 17.30 -10.66 11.96
C TRP A 10 16.06 -10.97 12.80
N ASN A 11 15.57 -9.99 13.56
CA ASN A 11 14.31 -10.14 14.30
C ASN A 11 13.15 -9.79 13.37
N TRP A 12 12.45 -10.83 12.92
CA TRP A 12 11.28 -10.73 12.04
C TRP A 12 10.02 -10.30 12.80
N ILE A 13 9.02 -9.75 12.11
CA ILE A 13 7.73 -9.39 12.70
C ILE A 13 7.02 -10.66 13.18
N LEU A 14 6.98 -11.68 12.31
CA LEU A 14 6.43 -13.00 12.61
C LEU A 14 7.54 -14.06 12.64
N ASN A 15 8.06 -14.39 11.45
CA ASN A 15 9.16 -15.32 11.23
C ASN A 15 9.69 -15.10 9.81
N ALA A 16 10.91 -15.56 9.53
CA ALA A 16 11.60 -15.35 8.26
C ALA A 16 10.73 -15.72 7.05
N ARG A 17 10.13 -16.91 7.05
CA ARG A 17 9.32 -17.40 5.92
C ARG A 17 8.10 -16.51 5.67
N CYS A 18 7.37 -16.15 6.72
CA CYS A 18 6.17 -15.34 6.57
C CYS A 18 6.51 -13.92 6.11
N ASP A 19 7.50 -13.29 6.73
CA ASP A 19 7.92 -11.93 6.39
C ASP A 19 8.49 -11.84 4.98
N LEU A 20 9.35 -12.80 4.59
CA LEU A 20 9.93 -12.84 3.24
C LEU A 20 8.88 -13.09 2.16
N VAL A 21 7.87 -13.93 2.40
CA VAL A 21 6.83 -14.22 1.40
C VAL A 21 5.79 -13.10 1.33
N TRP A 22 5.22 -12.70 2.46
CA TRP A 22 4.02 -11.86 2.49
C TRP A 22 4.31 -10.37 2.64
N TYR A 23 5.38 -10.01 3.36
CA TYR A 23 5.66 -8.60 3.67
C TYR A 23 6.70 -7.98 2.74
N ILE A 24 7.79 -8.69 2.49
CA ILE A 24 8.89 -8.22 1.65
C ILE A 24 8.70 -8.70 0.21
N GLY A 25 8.48 -10.00 0.01
CA GLY A 25 8.38 -10.64 -1.30
C GLY A 25 7.10 -10.34 -2.06
N SER A 26 6.06 -9.82 -1.40
CA SER A 26 4.85 -9.36 -2.09
C SER A 26 5.12 -8.22 -3.08
N ALA A 27 6.19 -7.44 -2.88
CA ALA A 27 6.66 -6.44 -3.85
C ALA A 27 7.11 -7.07 -5.19
N LEU A 28 7.50 -8.35 -5.21
CA LEU A 28 7.88 -9.05 -6.44
C LEU A 28 6.69 -9.16 -7.41
N VAL A 29 5.46 -9.21 -6.92
CA VAL A 29 4.27 -9.23 -7.79
C VAL A 29 4.13 -7.90 -8.53
N GLY A 30 4.44 -6.77 -7.87
CA GLY A 30 4.51 -5.47 -8.53
C GLY A 30 5.61 -5.42 -9.60
N TRP A 31 6.77 -6.02 -9.33
CA TRP A 31 7.84 -6.15 -10.34
C TRP A 31 7.44 -7.04 -11.53
N ILE A 32 6.65 -8.09 -11.30
CA ILE A 32 6.07 -8.88 -12.38
C ILE A 32 5.17 -8.00 -13.24
N TYR A 33 4.30 -7.17 -12.64
CA TYR A 33 3.51 -6.22 -13.42
C TYR A 33 4.35 -5.22 -14.19
N VAL A 34 5.41 -4.64 -13.59
CA VAL A 34 6.36 -3.78 -14.32
C VAL A 34 6.96 -4.51 -15.52
N ALA A 35 7.42 -5.76 -15.35
CA ALA A 35 7.96 -6.55 -16.44
C ALA A 35 6.92 -6.82 -17.53
N LEU A 36 5.69 -7.21 -17.17
CA LEU A 36 4.61 -7.44 -18.13
C LEU A 36 4.29 -6.17 -18.92
N VAL A 37 4.23 -5.01 -18.26
CA VAL A 37 3.98 -3.71 -18.93
C VAL A 37 5.09 -3.34 -19.90
N LEU A 38 6.35 -3.60 -19.56
CA LEU A 38 7.48 -3.23 -20.40
C LEU A 38 7.69 -4.20 -21.57
N PHE A 39 7.46 -5.50 -21.36
CA PHE A 39 7.85 -6.54 -22.31
C PHE A 39 6.70 -7.12 -23.14
N LEU A 40 5.48 -7.24 -22.60
CA LEU A 40 4.36 -7.79 -23.40
C LEU A 40 3.99 -6.94 -24.62
N PRO A 41 4.05 -5.60 -24.56
CA PRO A 41 3.69 -4.80 -25.73
C PRO A 41 4.81 -4.68 -26.77
N HIS A 42 5.96 -5.33 -26.57
CA HIS A 42 7.02 -5.35 -27.59
C HIS A 42 6.49 -6.00 -28.87
N GLY A 43 6.21 -5.18 -29.88
CA GLY A 43 5.67 -5.59 -31.18
C GLY A 43 4.23 -5.12 -31.45
N LEU A 44 3.57 -4.50 -30.48
CA LEU A 44 2.29 -3.80 -30.70
C LEU A 44 2.55 -2.38 -31.22
N SER A 45 1.72 -1.93 -32.16
CA SER A 45 1.81 -0.55 -32.67
C SER A 45 1.12 0.43 -31.72
N ASP A 46 0.05 -0.02 -31.06
CA ASP A 46 -0.62 0.67 -29.96
C ASP A 46 -0.79 -0.28 -28.75
N PRO A 47 0.08 -0.17 -27.74
CA PRO A 47 0.11 -1.10 -26.60
C PRO A 47 -1.11 -0.99 -25.67
N LEU A 48 -1.93 0.07 -25.78
CA LEU A 48 -3.10 0.28 -24.94
C LEU A 48 -4.37 -0.30 -25.56
N HIS A 49 -4.48 -0.18 -26.89
CA HIS A 49 -5.71 -0.51 -27.60
C HIS A 49 -5.63 -1.81 -28.39
N GLU A 50 -4.42 -2.28 -28.75
CA GLU A 50 -4.29 -3.55 -29.45
C GLU A 50 -4.46 -4.75 -28.50
N PRO A 51 -5.31 -5.72 -28.85
CA PRO A 51 -5.45 -6.94 -28.08
C PRO A 51 -4.19 -7.82 -28.20
N LEU A 52 -3.72 -8.34 -27.07
CA LEU A 52 -2.69 -9.40 -27.06
C LEU A 52 -3.25 -10.73 -27.56
N ALA A 53 -4.55 -10.96 -27.32
CA ALA A 53 -5.30 -12.10 -27.82
C ALA A 53 -6.80 -11.75 -27.89
N THR A 54 -7.55 -12.47 -28.74
CA THR A 54 -9.02 -12.36 -28.76
C THR A 54 -9.62 -13.73 -28.47
N LEU A 55 -10.48 -13.79 -27.46
CA LEU A 55 -11.21 -14.99 -27.09
C LEU A 55 -12.65 -14.88 -27.59
N SER A 56 -13.09 -15.80 -28.44
CA SER A 56 -14.48 -15.83 -28.92
C SER A 56 -15.26 -16.94 -28.20
N VAL A 57 -16.28 -16.56 -27.41
CA VAL A 57 -17.17 -17.50 -26.69
C VAL A 57 -18.63 -17.13 -26.96
N GLY A 58 -19.39 -18.06 -27.55
CA GLY A 58 -20.83 -17.87 -27.76
C GLY A 58 -21.21 -16.66 -28.63
N GLY A 59 -20.35 -16.25 -29.56
CA GLY A 59 -20.55 -15.06 -30.40
C GLY A 59 -20.06 -13.75 -29.80
N LEU A 60 -19.55 -13.75 -28.55
CA LEU A 60 -18.87 -12.61 -27.93
C LEU A 60 -17.37 -12.72 -28.19
N SER A 61 -16.76 -11.64 -28.71
CA SER A 61 -15.31 -11.52 -28.85
C SER A 61 -14.75 -10.65 -27.72
N LEU A 62 -13.98 -11.26 -26.82
CA LEU A 62 -13.29 -10.59 -25.74
C LEU A 62 -11.86 -10.29 -26.16
N HIS A 63 -11.55 -9.00 -26.30
CA HIS A 63 -10.21 -8.50 -26.59
C HIS A 63 -9.39 -8.43 -25.29
N LEU A 64 -8.41 -9.32 -25.16
CA LEU A 64 -7.50 -9.38 -24.02
C LEU A 64 -6.39 -8.35 -24.20
N THR A 65 -6.69 -7.09 -23.90
CA THR A 65 -5.69 -6.01 -23.88
C THR A 65 -4.79 -6.13 -22.65
N LEU A 66 -3.60 -5.51 -22.70
CA LEU A 66 -2.71 -5.42 -21.54
C LEU A 66 -3.45 -4.82 -20.33
N GLU A 67 -4.23 -3.76 -20.58
CA GLU A 67 -4.99 -3.07 -19.55
C GLU A 67 -5.97 -4.01 -18.85
N LEU A 68 -6.77 -4.73 -19.63
CA LEU A 68 -7.72 -5.69 -19.10
C LEU A 68 -7.03 -6.75 -18.24
N LEU A 69 -5.90 -7.31 -18.71
CA LEU A 69 -5.19 -8.36 -17.98
C LEU A 69 -4.63 -7.86 -16.64
N ILE A 70 -3.99 -6.68 -16.63
CA ILE A 70 -3.40 -6.14 -15.41
C ILE A 70 -4.49 -5.70 -14.43
N PHE A 71 -5.45 -4.89 -14.87
CA PHE A 71 -6.49 -4.38 -13.98
C PHE A 71 -7.44 -5.48 -13.52
N ALA A 72 -7.84 -6.42 -14.39
CA ALA A 72 -8.70 -7.52 -13.96
C ALA A 72 -7.98 -8.46 -12.97
N SER A 73 -6.72 -8.83 -13.25
CA SER A 73 -5.98 -9.70 -12.33
C SER A 73 -5.78 -9.02 -10.98
N TRP A 74 -5.39 -7.75 -10.95
CA TRP A 74 -5.25 -6.99 -9.72
C TRP A 74 -6.59 -6.81 -8.99
N ALA A 75 -7.61 -6.31 -9.69
CA ALA A 75 -8.89 -5.95 -9.10
C ALA A 75 -9.61 -7.17 -8.53
N TYR A 76 -9.68 -8.27 -9.27
CA TYR A 76 -10.44 -9.45 -8.83
C TYR A 76 -9.63 -10.37 -7.91
N LEU A 77 -8.35 -10.58 -8.16
CA LEU A 77 -7.56 -11.55 -7.39
C LEU A 77 -6.95 -10.95 -6.13
N VAL A 78 -6.72 -9.63 -6.09
CA VAL A 78 -5.93 -9.00 -5.03
C VAL A 78 -6.70 -7.91 -4.30
N ASP A 79 -7.21 -6.90 -5.02
CA ASP A 79 -7.84 -5.73 -4.43
C ASP A 79 -9.25 -6.01 -3.88
N SER A 80 -10.09 -6.71 -4.64
CA SER A 80 -11.44 -7.07 -4.17
C SER A 80 -11.38 -7.91 -2.88
N PRO A 81 -10.55 -8.97 -2.77
CA PRO A 81 -10.38 -9.68 -1.50
C PRO A 81 -9.83 -8.79 -0.39
N HIS A 82 -9.00 -7.79 -0.70
CA HIS A 82 -8.52 -6.81 0.28
C HIS A 82 -9.67 -5.93 0.80
N LEU A 83 -10.53 -5.43 -0.08
CA LEU A 83 -11.71 -4.64 0.29
C LEU A 83 -12.68 -5.48 1.11
N TRP A 84 -12.99 -6.69 0.68
CA TRP A 84 -13.87 -7.62 1.42
C TRP A 84 -13.29 -7.96 2.78
N ALA A 85 -11.98 -8.19 2.90
CA ALA A 85 -11.30 -8.40 4.17
C ALA A 85 -11.43 -7.18 5.09
N THR A 86 -11.40 -5.96 4.53
CA THR A 86 -11.61 -4.72 5.28
C THR A 86 -13.04 -4.58 5.79
N LEU A 87 -14.03 -4.85 4.93
CA LEU A 87 -15.44 -4.85 5.33
C LEU A 87 -15.71 -5.92 6.39
N ALA A 88 -15.16 -7.12 6.20
CA ALA A 88 -15.32 -8.26 7.11
C ALA A 88 -14.82 -7.96 8.52
N ARG A 89 -13.67 -7.29 8.65
CA ARG A 89 -13.08 -6.96 9.97
C ARG A 89 -13.60 -5.67 10.60
N THR A 90 -14.45 -4.91 9.91
CA THR A 90 -14.96 -3.63 10.41
C THR A 90 -16.49 -3.64 10.46
N TYR A 91 -17.14 -3.46 9.30
CA TYR A 91 -18.58 -3.35 9.21
C TYR A 91 -19.33 -4.66 9.42
N LEU A 92 -18.71 -5.82 9.17
CA LEU A 92 -19.35 -7.11 9.40
C LEU A 92 -18.93 -7.75 10.74
N ASP A 93 -18.09 -7.06 11.53
CA ASP A 93 -17.63 -7.55 12.82
C ASP A 93 -18.49 -6.95 13.96
N PRO A 94 -19.32 -7.75 14.65
CA PRO A 94 -20.20 -7.24 15.70
C PRO A 94 -19.46 -6.58 16.86
N ASP A 95 -18.26 -7.04 17.20
CA ASP A 95 -17.52 -6.45 18.33
C ASP A 95 -16.97 -5.07 17.98
N GLU A 96 -16.58 -4.85 16.71
CA GLU A 96 -16.14 -3.53 16.25
C GLU A 96 -17.30 -2.53 16.29
N TRP A 97 -18.53 -2.97 16.02
CA TRP A 97 -19.71 -2.12 16.21
C TRP A 97 -19.95 -1.75 17.67
N GLN A 98 -19.66 -2.64 18.62
CA GLN A 98 -19.79 -2.32 20.04
C GLN A 98 -18.78 -1.27 20.50
N VAL A 99 -17.55 -1.32 19.99
CA VAL A 99 -16.46 -0.43 20.41
C VAL A 99 -16.41 0.87 19.60
N ARG A 100 -16.74 0.82 18.29
CA ARG A 100 -16.48 1.89 17.33
C ARG A 100 -17.71 2.36 16.54
N ARG A 101 -18.92 2.14 17.06
CA ARG A 101 -20.19 2.50 16.41
C ARG A 101 -20.16 3.90 15.78
N ARG A 102 -19.73 4.90 16.54
CA ARG A 102 -19.74 6.30 16.08
C ARG A 102 -18.80 6.52 14.89
N GLN A 103 -17.63 5.90 14.90
CA GLN A 103 -16.65 6.00 13.82
C GLN A 103 -17.15 5.29 12.56
N LEU A 104 -17.74 4.10 12.70
CA LEU A 104 -18.33 3.36 11.58
C LEU A 104 -19.51 4.14 10.96
N LEU A 105 -20.36 4.74 11.80
CA LEU A 105 -21.45 5.59 11.32
C LEU A 105 -20.94 6.83 10.58
N PHE A 106 -19.93 7.50 11.12
CA PHE A 106 -19.34 8.68 10.47
C PHE A 106 -18.65 8.32 9.14
N ALA A 107 -18.09 7.12 9.02
CA ALA A 107 -17.50 6.67 7.77
C ALA A 107 -18.52 6.54 6.63
N PHE A 108 -19.82 6.33 6.91
CA PHE A 108 -20.87 6.38 5.88
C PHE A 108 -21.04 7.77 5.25
N VAL A 109 -20.70 8.85 5.95
CA VAL A 109 -20.74 10.21 5.38
C VAL A 109 -19.78 10.33 4.19
N TRP A 110 -18.62 9.66 4.27
CA TRP A 110 -17.66 9.65 3.17
C TRP A 110 -18.15 8.95 1.91
N PHE A 111 -19.13 8.03 2.01
CA PHE A 111 -19.75 7.44 0.83
C PHE A 111 -20.59 8.44 0.03
N VAL A 112 -21.08 9.50 0.67
CA VAL A 112 -21.88 10.55 0.01
C VAL A 112 -20.99 11.63 -0.60
N ALA A 113 -19.79 11.84 -0.05
CA ALA A 113 -18.87 12.90 -0.50
C ALA A 113 -18.52 12.80 -2.00
N GLY A 114 -18.26 11.58 -2.51
CA GLY A 114 -17.97 11.36 -3.92
C GLY A 114 -19.12 11.70 -4.85
N PRO A 115 -20.31 11.07 -4.70
CA PRO A 115 -21.50 11.41 -5.47
C PRO A 115 -21.84 12.90 -5.43
N VAL A 116 -21.72 13.56 -4.27
CA VAL A 116 -21.98 15.01 -4.15
C VAL A 116 -20.95 15.83 -4.92
N ALA A 117 -19.66 15.49 -4.83
CA ALA A 117 -18.61 16.21 -5.56
C ALA A 117 -18.76 16.05 -7.08
N VAL A 118 -19.16 14.85 -7.54
CA VAL A 118 -19.34 14.57 -8.96
C VAL A 118 -20.64 15.18 -9.49
N LEU A 119 -21.78 14.94 -8.82
CA LEU A 119 -23.11 15.30 -9.34
C LEU A 119 -23.58 16.70 -8.93
N GLY A 120 -23.04 17.24 -7.84
CA GLY A 120 -23.44 18.55 -7.30
C GLY A 120 -23.29 19.69 -8.31
N PRO A 121 -22.15 19.84 -9.00
CA PRO A 121 -21.97 20.86 -10.03
C PRO A 121 -22.95 20.71 -11.20
N TYR A 122 -23.24 19.47 -11.64
CA TYR A 122 -24.22 19.23 -12.71
C TYR A 122 -25.64 19.58 -12.25
N ALA A 123 -26.01 19.24 -11.01
CA ALA A 123 -27.30 19.61 -10.45
C ALA A 123 -27.46 21.13 -10.35
N ALA A 124 -26.43 21.85 -9.89
CA ALA A 124 -26.42 23.31 -9.89
C ALA A 124 -26.49 23.89 -11.32
N GLY A 125 -25.82 23.24 -12.28
CA GLY A 125 -25.86 23.57 -13.71
C GLY A 125 -27.26 23.51 -14.34
N THR A 126 -28.18 22.73 -13.78
CA THR A 126 -29.59 22.71 -14.21
C THR A 126 -30.36 23.97 -13.79
N LEU A 127 -29.91 24.64 -12.72
CA LEU A 127 -30.54 25.83 -12.16
C LEU A 127 -29.86 27.11 -12.66
N TYR A 128 -28.55 27.06 -12.91
CA TYR A 128 -27.73 28.18 -13.35
C TYR A 128 -26.86 27.75 -14.53
N PRO A 129 -26.82 28.48 -15.65
CA PRO A 129 -25.96 28.13 -16.78
C PRO A 129 -24.48 28.12 -16.37
N MET A 130 -23.84 26.95 -16.41
CA MET A 130 -22.41 26.76 -16.12
C MET A 130 -21.69 26.16 -17.32
N ARG A 131 -20.40 26.49 -17.48
CA ARG A 131 -19.54 25.88 -18.50
C ARG A 131 -19.32 24.40 -18.17
N ALA A 132 -19.18 23.56 -19.20
CA ALA A 132 -18.94 22.12 -19.04
C ALA A 132 -17.68 21.83 -18.21
N GLU A 133 -16.61 22.61 -18.43
CA GLU A 133 -15.34 22.55 -17.69
C GLU A 133 -15.56 22.74 -16.18
N THR A 134 -16.40 23.72 -15.79
CA THR A 134 -16.72 24.02 -14.40
C THR A 134 -17.53 22.90 -13.74
N MET A 135 -18.42 22.26 -14.49
CA MET A 135 -19.21 21.12 -13.99
C MET A 135 -18.32 19.88 -13.78
N ALA A 136 -17.35 19.64 -14.66
CA ALA A 136 -16.41 18.52 -14.56
C ALA A 136 -15.40 18.67 -13.40
N LEU A 137 -15.10 19.90 -12.99
CA LEU A 137 -14.11 20.22 -11.96
C LEU A 137 -14.34 19.47 -10.63
N GLY A 138 -15.59 19.34 -10.20
CA GLY A 138 -15.91 18.62 -8.96
C GLY A 138 -15.50 17.15 -9.00
N GLY A 139 -15.75 16.49 -10.13
CA GLY A 139 -15.30 15.11 -10.37
C GLY A 139 -13.78 15.01 -10.47
N GLN A 140 -13.14 15.89 -11.24
CA GLN A 140 -11.67 15.93 -11.39
C GLN A 140 -10.97 16.08 -10.03
N LEU A 141 -11.41 17.03 -9.20
CA LEU A 141 -10.86 17.26 -7.86
C LEU A 141 -11.08 16.07 -6.94
N PHE A 142 -12.28 15.47 -6.98
CA PHE A 142 -12.58 14.29 -6.17
C PHE A 142 -11.69 13.10 -6.56
N PHE A 143 -11.54 12.80 -7.85
CA PHE A 143 -10.67 11.71 -8.31
C PHE A 143 -9.20 11.99 -8.07
N ALA A 144 -8.74 13.24 -8.20
CA ALA A 144 -7.38 13.63 -7.82
C ALA A 144 -7.13 13.41 -6.32
N PHE A 145 -8.05 13.90 -5.47
CA PHE A 145 -8.00 13.68 -4.02
C PHE A 145 -7.99 12.19 -3.68
N PHE A 146 -8.87 11.39 -4.30
CA PHE A 146 -8.96 9.95 -4.05
C PHE A 146 -7.67 9.22 -4.45
N ARG A 147 -7.11 9.52 -5.64
CA ARG A 147 -5.85 8.92 -6.11
C ARG A 147 -4.67 9.26 -5.18
N LEU A 148 -4.52 10.53 -4.80
CA LEU A 148 -3.48 10.97 -3.87
C LEU A 148 -3.68 10.38 -2.47
N GLY A 149 -4.93 10.31 -1.99
CA GLY A 149 -5.30 9.70 -0.72
C GLY A 149 -5.01 8.19 -0.68
N ALA A 150 -5.33 7.48 -1.76
CA ALA A 150 -5.01 6.06 -1.92
C ALA A 150 -3.50 5.83 -1.92
N TYR A 151 -2.74 6.63 -2.67
CA TYR A 151 -1.29 6.54 -2.67
C TYR A 151 -0.70 6.84 -1.27
N TYR A 152 -1.17 7.91 -0.62
CA TYR A 152 -0.81 8.22 0.76
C TYR A 152 -1.08 7.03 1.69
N HIS A 153 -2.25 6.40 1.59
CA HIS A 153 -2.62 5.23 2.38
C HIS A 153 -1.63 4.07 2.21
N VAL A 154 -1.25 3.75 0.97
CA VAL A 154 -0.24 2.71 0.67
C VAL A 154 1.09 3.03 1.34
N VAL A 155 1.59 4.26 1.17
CA VAL A 155 2.84 4.73 1.79
C VAL A 155 2.77 4.64 3.32
N ARG A 156 1.64 5.00 3.93
CA ARG A 156 1.45 4.89 5.38
C ARG A 156 1.39 3.45 5.87
N GLN A 157 0.83 2.52 5.12
CA GLN A 157 0.90 1.10 5.48
C GLN A 157 2.34 0.59 5.45
N HIS A 158 3.10 0.91 4.39
CA HIS A 158 4.52 0.53 4.30
C HIS A 158 5.34 1.16 5.43
N TRP A 159 5.05 2.40 5.81
CA TRP A 159 5.64 3.03 7.00
C TRP A 159 5.32 2.26 8.27
N GLY A 160 4.09 1.76 8.42
CA GLY A 160 3.70 0.89 9.53
C GLY A 160 4.58 -0.36 9.64
N PHE A 161 4.82 -1.05 8.52
CA PHE A 161 5.73 -2.21 8.49
C PHE A 161 7.17 -1.85 8.85
N LEU A 162 7.69 -0.74 8.32
CA LEU A 162 9.01 -0.25 8.66
C LEU A 162 9.15 -0.03 10.18
N GLN A 163 8.15 0.61 10.79
CA GLN A 163 8.13 0.88 12.23
C GLN A 163 8.04 -0.41 13.07
N LEU A 164 7.34 -1.44 12.59
CA LEU A 164 7.31 -2.75 13.24
C LEU A 164 8.69 -3.43 13.20
N TYR A 165 9.39 -3.40 12.07
CA TYR A 165 10.75 -3.93 11.97
C TYR A 165 11.72 -3.19 12.89
N LYS A 166 11.59 -1.86 12.98
CA LYS A 166 12.39 -1.04 13.90
C LYS A 166 12.11 -1.39 15.35
N ARG A 167 10.84 -1.57 15.72
CA ARG A 167 10.43 -1.99 17.06
C ARG A 167 11.00 -3.36 17.43
N LYS A 168 10.99 -4.32 16.51
CA LYS A 168 11.50 -5.68 16.74
C LYS A 168 13.02 -5.77 16.88
N ASN A 169 13.74 -4.76 16.42
CA ASN A 169 15.21 -4.72 16.41
C ASN A 169 15.80 -3.59 17.28
N ASP A 170 14.95 -2.96 18.12
CA ASP A 170 15.31 -1.87 19.04
C ASP A 170 15.99 -0.66 18.38
N ASP A 171 15.64 -0.37 17.11
CA ASP A 171 16.23 0.70 16.31
C ASP A 171 15.85 2.12 16.77
N PHE A 172 14.86 2.26 17.65
CA PHE A 172 14.44 3.57 18.18
C PHE A 172 15.42 4.17 19.18
N THR A 173 16.38 3.38 19.66
CA THR A 173 17.42 3.83 20.59
C THR A 173 18.39 4.83 19.97
N ASP A 174 18.49 4.88 18.63
CA ASP A 174 19.33 5.81 17.89
C ASP A 174 18.48 6.90 17.20
N PRO A 175 18.49 8.15 17.70
CA PRO A 175 17.75 9.26 17.11
C PRO A 175 18.19 9.61 15.68
N GLN A 176 19.46 9.42 15.34
CA GLN A 176 19.98 9.73 14.01
C GLN A 176 19.46 8.71 12.99
N GLU A 177 19.52 7.42 13.32
CA GLU A 177 18.92 6.34 12.52
C GLU A 177 17.43 6.60 12.30
N ASN A 178 16.72 6.97 13.36
CA ASN A 178 15.27 7.20 13.28
C ASN A 178 14.90 8.35 12.33
N ARG A 179 15.67 9.45 12.37
CA ARG A 179 15.46 10.60 11.46
C ARG A 179 15.87 10.26 10.03
N ALA A 180 16.98 9.54 9.85
CA ALA A 180 17.44 9.09 8.54
C ALA A 180 16.39 8.19 7.86
N ASP A 181 15.87 7.19 8.58
CA ASP A 181 14.80 6.31 8.09
C ASP A 181 13.54 7.10 7.72
N LEU A 182 13.13 8.08 8.54
CA LEU A 182 11.96 8.90 8.29
C LEU A 182 12.09 9.71 7.00
N TRP A 183 13.18 10.46 6.87
CA TRP A 183 13.40 11.30 5.70
C TRP A 183 13.63 10.47 4.45
N PHE A 184 14.49 9.45 4.52
CA PHE A 184 14.73 8.56 3.38
C PHE A 184 13.43 7.94 2.89
N PHE A 185 12.66 7.31 3.79
CA PHE A 185 11.42 6.65 3.39
C PHE A 185 10.41 7.62 2.78
N ASN A 186 10.13 8.77 3.41
CA ASN A 186 9.11 9.67 2.87
C ASN A 186 9.57 10.30 1.54
N LEU A 187 10.84 10.74 1.44
CA LEU A 187 11.37 11.27 0.19
C LEU A 187 11.36 10.20 -0.91
N SER A 188 11.79 8.98 -0.62
CA SER A 188 11.88 7.92 -1.61
C SER A 188 10.52 7.42 -2.09
N MET A 189 9.48 7.52 -1.25
CA MET A 189 8.12 7.09 -1.58
C MET A 189 7.31 8.21 -2.27
N TYR A 190 7.51 9.49 -1.94
CA TYR A 190 6.73 10.59 -2.54
C TYR A 190 7.41 11.28 -3.72
N LEU A 191 8.74 11.33 -3.80
CA LEU A 191 9.40 12.00 -4.93
C LEU A 191 9.15 11.35 -6.29
N PRO A 192 9.01 10.02 -6.45
CA PRO A 192 8.72 9.42 -7.76
C PRO A 192 7.47 9.98 -8.44
N ILE A 193 6.36 10.15 -7.71
CA ILE A 193 5.14 10.76 -8.29
C ILE A 193 5.35 12.24 -8.62
N VAL A 194 6.09 12.99 -7.79
CA VAL A 194 6.42 14.39 -8.07
C VAL A 194 7.33 14.52 -9.30
N LEU A 195 8.30 13.62 -9.45
CA LEU A 195 9.17 13.52 -10.61
C LEU A 195 8.39 13.25 -11.89
N PHE A 196 7.43 12.34 -11.82
CA PHE A 196 6.53 12.03 -12.92
C PHE A 196 5.68 13.25 -13.32
N VAL A 197 5.06 13.92 -12.35
CA VAL A 197 4.25 15.13 -12.58
C VAL A 197 5.09 16.31 -13.08
N ALA A 198 6.39 16.37 -12.78
CA ALA A 198 7.29 17.38 -13.32
C ALA A 198 7.90 16.97 -14.68
N SER A 199 7.70 15.73 -15.13
CA SER A 199 8.35 15.19 -16.32
C SER A 199 7.77 15.84 -17.60
N PRO A 200 8.61 16.38 -18.50
CA PRO A 200 8.15 16.89 -19.79
C PRO A 200 7.45 15.83 -20.65
N GLY A 201 7.75 14.55 -20.45
CA GLY A 201 7.22 13.43 -21.22
C GLY A 201 5.85 12.91 -20.75
N GLN A 202 5.29 13.43 -19.66
CA GLN A 202 3.95 13.02 -19.20
C GLN A 202 2.84 13.39 -20.19
N PHE A 203 3.09 14.38 -21.04
CA PHE A 203 2.15 14.90 -22.05
C PHE A 203 2.30 14.20 -23.42
N GLN A 204 3.20 13.22 -23.54
CA GLN A 204 3.37 12.47 -24.78
C GLN A 204 2.64 11.13 -24.68
N ALA A 205 1.76 10.89 -25.67
CA ALA A 205 1.00 9.67 -25.97
C ALA A 205 -0.39 9.49 -25.33
N GLY A 206 -1.31 10.45 -25.50
CA GLY A 206 -2.76 10.22 -25.30
C GLY A 206 -3.16 9.81 -23.87
N PHE A 207 -2.22 9.85 -22.94
CA PHE A 207 -2.40 9.51 -21.54
C PHE A 207 -3.16 10.65 -20.88
N VAL A 208 -4.21 10.28 -20.12
CA VAL A 208 -5.15 11.18 -19.44
C VAL A 208 -4.43 12.45 -19.03
N ASP A 209 -4.80 13.58 -19.64
CA ASP A 209 -4.39 14.88 -19.17
C ASP A 209 -4.68 14.88 -17.68
N VAL A 210 -3.62 14.92 -16.88
CA VAL A 210 -3.77 15.38 -15.52
C VAL A 210 -4.10 16.86 -15.70
N GLU A 211 -5.36 17.18 -16.01
CA GLU A 211 -5.85 18.54 -16.30
C GLU A 211 -5.48 19.49 -15.14
N LEU A 212 -5.27 18.93 -13.94
CA LEU A 212 -4.74 19.62 -12.78
C LEU A 212 -3.32 20.21 -12.98
N ALA A 213 -2.45 19.55 -13.76
CA ALA A 213 -1.11 20.03 -14.10
C ALA A 213 -1.11 20.93 -15.33
N ALA A 214 -1.95 20.63 -16.33
CA ALA A 214 -2.06 21.39 -17.56
C ALA A 214 -2.44 22.87 -17.32
N GLY A 215 -3.34 23.14 -16.36
CA GLY A 215 -3.74 24.52 -16.02
C GLY A 215 -2.84 25.26 -15.02
N LEU A 216 -1.97 24.56 -14.29
CA LEU A 216 -1.10 25.18 -13.27
C LEU A 216 0.34 25.40 -13.76
N PHE A 217 0.79 24.65 -14.76
CA PHE A 217 2.20 24.57 -15.14
C PHE A 217 2.41 24.42 -16.66
N GLU A 218 1.91 25.38 -17.45
CA GLU A 218 2.10 25.39 -18.92
C GLU A 218 3.57 25.61 -19.34
N ASP A 219 4.41 26.17 -18.46
CA ASP A 219 5.81 26.45 -18.77
C ASP A 219 6.68 25.19 -18.65
N HIS A 220 6.97 24.61 -19.82
CA HIS A 220 7.82 23.44 -19.99
C HIS A 220 9.25 23.65 -19.44
N ARG A 221 9.75 24.89 -19.40
CA ARG A 221 11.08 25.22 -18.83
C ARG A 221 11.05 25.11 -17.31
N ILE A 222 10.00 25.60 -16.67
CA ILE A 222 9.82 25.49 -15.22
C ILE A 222 9.67 24.02 -14.83
N MET A 223 8.85 23.25 -15.55
CA MET A 223 8.69 21.82 -15.30
C MET A 223 9.99 21.05 -15.49
N GLY A 224 10.74 21.31 -16.56
CA GLY A 224 12.05 20.71 -16.77
C GLY A 224 13.07 21.07 -15.67
N LEU A 225 13.03 22.29 -15.13
CA LEU A 225 13.86 22.67 -13.99
C LEU A 225 13.45 21.92 -12.71
N LEU A 226 12.15 21.90 -12.38
CA LEU A 226 11.63 21.19 -11.22
C LEU A 226 11.96 19.70 -11.27
N HIS A 227 11.80 19.06 -12.43
CA HIS A 227 12.16 17.66 -12.62
C HIS A 227 13.63 17.39 -12.28
N ARG A 228 14.57 18.21 -12.79
CA ARG A 228 16.01 18.08 -12.48
C ARG A 228 16.30 18.29 -10.99
N LEU A 229 15.65 19.27 -10.37
CA LEU A 229 15.81 19.54 -8.93
C LEU A 229 15.31 18.38 -8.07
N PHE A 230 14.13 17.84 -8.36
CA PHE A 230 13.59 16.69 -7.65
C PHE A 230 14.38 15.41 -7.92
N LEU A 231 14.99 15.28 -9.09
CA LEU A 231 15.82 14.13 -9.43
C LEU A 231 17.13 14.17 -8.64
N ALA A 232 17.75 15.36 -8.54
CA ALA A 232 18.89 15.59 -7.68
C ALA A 232 18.55 15.29 -6.22
N LEU A 233 17.41 15.79 -5.71
CA LEU A 233 16.96 15.52 -4.35
C LEU A 233 16.72 14.03 -4.08
N TYR A 234 16.08 13.31 -5.00
CA TYR A 234 15.87 11.86 -4.89
C TYR A 234 17.20 11.11 -4.87
N GLY A 235 18.13 11.46 -5.77
CA GLY A 235 19.49 10.91 -5.81
C GLY A 235 20.23 11.17 -4.50
N THR A 236 20.20 12.40 -3.98
CA THR A 236 20.81 12.75 -2.69
C THR A 236 20.21 11.94 -1.54
N ALA A 237 18.88 11.78 -1.49
CA ALA A 237 18.23 10.97 -0.46
C ALA A 237 18.68 9.49 -0.54
N LEU A 238 18.73 8.92 -1.74
CA LEU A 238 19.13 7.53 -1.98
C LEU A 238 20.60 7.28 -1.64
N PHE A 239 21.51 8.00 -2.27
CA PHE A 239 22.95 7.83 -2.04
C PHE A 239 23.36 8.26 -0.63
N GLY A 240 22.73 9.31 -0.10
CA GLY A 240 22.95 9.74 1.28
C GLY A 240 22.54 8.69 2.29
N TYR A 241 21.39 8.02 2.11
CA TYR A 241 20.96 6.94 2.99
C TYR A 241 21.84 5.69 2.87
N ILE A 242 22.28 5.33 1.66
CA ILE A 242 23.24 4.23 1.45
C ILE A 242 24.57 4.54 2.16
N ALA A 243 25.12 5.74 1.95
CA ALA A 243 26.35 6.18 2.60
C ALA A 243 26.21 6.23 4.13
N PHE A 244 25.05 6.66 4.64
CA PHE A 244 24.73 6.63 6.07
C PHE A 244 24.76 5.19 6.61
N GLN A 245 24.01 4.27 6.00
CA GLN A 245 23.95 2.88 6.44
C GLN A 245 25.33 2.18 6.35
N TRP A 246 26.08 2.47 5.30
CA TRP A 246 27.43 1.95 5.09
C TRP A 246 28.40 2.46 6.17
N THR A 247 28.41 3.76 6.44
CA THR A 247 29.25 4.38 7.47
C THR A 247 28.95 3.79 8.85
N ARG A 248 27.67 3.66 9.22
CA ARG A 248 27.26 3.09 10.51
C ARG A 248 27.70 1.62 10.64
N TRP A 249 27.60 0.85 9.57
CA TRP A 249 28.08 -0.53 9.54
C TRP A 249 29.60 -0.63 9.73
N TRP A 250 30.38 0.23 9.06
CA TRP A 250 31.83 0.30 9.23
C TRP A 250 32.27 0.70 10.64
N GLN A 251 31.52 1.60 11.28
CA GLN A 251 31.67 1.98 12.68
C GLN A 251 31.29 0.87 13.68
N GLY A 252 30.94 -0.33 13.21
CA GLY A 252 30.61 -1.48 14.05
C GLY A 252 29.18 -1.50 14.57
N SER A 253 28.31 -0.61 14.07
CA SER A 253 26.90 -0.62 14.45
C SER A 253 26.17 -1.71 13.69
N SER A 254 25.61 -2.68 14.41
CA SER A 254 24.80 -3.72 13.78
C SER A 254 23.57 -3.12 13.07
N ARG A 255 23.21 -3.67 11.90
CA ARG A 255 22.15 -3.16 11.01
C ARG A 255 20.89 -4.01 11.07
N ASN A 256 19.73 -3.41 10.86
CA ASN A 256 18.45 -4.12 10.83
C ASN A 256 18.21 -4.74 9.45
N GLY A 257 18.47 -6.04 9.33
CA GLY A 257 18.37 -6.77 8.07
C GLY A 257 16.96 -6.71 7.44
N PRO A 258 15.90 -7.12 8.16
CA PRO A 258 14.53 -7.10 7.65
C PRO A 258 14.08 -5.70 7.20
N LYS A 259 14.43 -4.65 7.94
CA LYS A 259 14.16 -3.25 7.56
C LYS A 259 14.78 -2.90 6.22
N LEU A 260 16.07 -3.22 6.04
CA LEU A 260 16.81 -2.89 4.82
C LEU A 260 16.29 -3.72 3.62
N LEU A 261 15.96 -4.99 3.82
CA LEU A 261 15.34 -5.82 2.78
C LEU A 261 13.96 -5.28 2.37
N PHE A 262 13.15 -4.85 3.35
CA PHE A 262 11.85 -4.25 3.08
C PHE A 262 11.98 -2.95 2.29
N LEU A 263 12.90 -2.05 2.69
CA LEU A 263 13.18 -0.83 1.94
C LEU A 263 13.66 -1.13 0.52
N LEU A 264 14.56 -2.10 0.36
CA LEU A 264 15.07 -2.54 -0.93
C LEU A 264 13.97 -3.14 -1.83
N SER A 265 12.92 -3.73 -1.26
CA SER A 265 11.82 -4.28 -2.06
C SER A 265 10.80 -3.22 -2.48
N VAL A 266 10.45 -2.28 -1.60
CA VAL A 266 9.39 -1.29 -1.88
C VAL A 266 9.89 -0.02 -2.57
N VAL A 267 11.06 0.51 -2.19
CA VAL A 267 11.52 1.81 -2.70
C VAL A 267 11.81 1.78 -4.21
N PRO A 268 12.59 0.81 -4.73
CA PRO A 268 12.84 0.73 -6.17
C PRO A 268 11.57 0.49 -6.99
N LEU A 269 10.61 -0.27 -6.45
CA LEU A 269 9.33 -0.54 -7.11
C LEU A 269 8.53 0.74 -7.30
N HIS A 270 8.46 1.61 -6.28
CA HIS A 270 7.74 2.88 -6.38
C HIS A 270 8.42 3.83 -7.36
N TYR A 271 9.75 3.85 -7.43
CA TYR A 271 10.44 4.59 -8.49
C TYR A 271 10.10 4.06 -9.88
N ALA A 272 10.16 2.74 -10.08
CA ALA A 272 9.85 2.11 -11.36
C ALA A 272 8.41 2.35 -11.81
N ALA A 273 7.45 2.33 -10.88
CA ALA A 273 6.04 2.59 -11.14
C ALA A 273 5.77 3.96 -11.79
N PHE A 274 6.67 4.93 -11.58
CA PHE A 274 6.55 6.29 -12.09
C PHE A 274 7.69 6.68 -13.06
N ALA A 275 8.51 5.72 -13.48
CA ALA A 275 9.69 5.97 -14.31
C ALA A 275 9.34 6.28 -15.78
N SER A 276 8.16 5.88 -16.26
CA SER A 276 7.69 6.16 -17.62
C SER A 276 6.17 6.34 -17.66
N PRO A 277 5.62 7.07 -18.66
CA PRO A 277 4.17 7.23 -18.84
C PRO A 277 3.41 5.90 -18.93
N LEU A 278 3.94 4.95 -19.70
CA LEU A 278 3.33 3.63 -19.87
C LEU A 278 3.22 2.88 -18.54
N VAL A 279 4.27 2.86 -17.72
CA VAL A 279 4.24 2.18 -16.42
C VAL A 279 3.37 2.94 -15.42
N ALA A 280 3.37 4.27 -15.47
CA ALA A 280 2.57 5.12 -14.59
C ALA A 280 1.05 4.90 -14.76
N LEU A 281 0.58 4.51 -15.95
CA LEU A 281 -0.81 4.10 -16.14
C LEU A 281 -1.22 2.93 -15.25
N PHE A 282 -0.27 2.03 -15.00
CA PHE A 282 -0.44 0.85 -14.17
C PHE A 282 0.10 1.06 -12.76
N ALA A 283 0.42 2.30 -12.36
CA ALA A 283 1.01 2.57 -11.05
C ALA A 283 0.13 2.07 -9.90
N ILE A 284 -1.20 2.23 -10.00
CA ILE A 284 -2.16 1.75 -8.98
C ILE A 284 -1.98 0.23 -8.74
N PRO A 285 -2.19 -0.66 -9.72
CA PRO A 285 -2.00 -2.09 -9.49
C PRO A 285 -0.56 -2.45 -9.09
N ILE A 286 0.45 -1.78 -9.65
CA ILE A 286 1.88 -2.04 -9.36
C ILE A 286 2.22 -1.76 -7.89
N VAL A 287 1.82 -0.61 -7.33
CA VAL A 287 2.20 -0.23 -5.96
C VAL A 287 1.26 -0.81 -4.90
N THR A 288 0.00 -1.07 -5.24
CA THR A 288 -0.99 -1.58 -4.28
C THR A 288 -0.96 -3.11 -4.14
N VAL A 289 -0.49 -3.87 -5.13
CA VAL A 289 -0.50 -5.35 -5.05
C VAL A 289 0.27 -5.87 -3.83
N GLY A 290 1.46 -5.32 -3.57
CA GLY A 290 2.26 -5.68 -2.39
C GLY A 290 1.56 -5.32 -1.08
N HIS A 291 0.94 -4.13 -1.04
CA HIS A 291 0.12 -3.66 0.08
C HIS A 291 -1.10 -4.56 0.34
N ASN A 292 -1.79 -5.01 -0.72
CA ASN A 292 -2.97 -5.85 -0.61
C ASN A 292 -2.61 -7.24 -0.06
N LEU A 293 -1.55 -7.85 -0.57
CA LEU A 293 -1.06 -9.16 -0.11
C LEU A 293 -0.53 -9.11 1.34
N GLN A 294 0.19 -8.04 1.70
CA GLN A 294 0.58 -7.76 3.08
C GLN A 294 -0.64 -7.77 4.01
N TYR A 295 -1.70 -7.08 3.59
CA TYR A 295 -2.92 -6.96 4.36
C TYR A 295 -3.71 -8.27 4.46
N HIS A 296 -3.81 -9.03 3.37
CA HIS A 296 -4.43 -10.36 3.38
C HIS A 296 -3.81 -11.24 4.46
N ARG A 297 -2.47 -11.21 4.60
CA ARG A 297 -1.78 -11.97 5.63
C ARG A 297 -2.14 -11.49 7.04
N ILE A 298 -2.21 -10.18 7.26
CA ILE A 298 -2.61 -9.61 8.56
C ILE A 298 -4.04 -10.06 8.93
N VAL A 299 -4.99 -9.91 8.01
CA VAL A 299 -6.39 -10.27 8.26
C VAL A 299 -6.55 -11.76 8.47
N TRP A 300 -5.85 -12.59 7.69
CA TRP A 300 -5.86 -14.03 7.90
C TRP A 300 -5.39 -14.40 9.31
N MET A 301 -4.30 -13.81 9.80
CA MET A 301 -3.82 -14.07 11.16
C MET A 301 -4.77 -13.56 12.24
N TYR A 302 -5.36 -12.37 12.02
CA TYR A 302 -6.39 -11.83 12.91
C TYR A 302 -7.57 -12.80 13.01
N GLY A 303 -8.07 -13.27 11.86
CA GLY A 303 -9.18 -14.22 11.80
C GLY A 303 -8.86 -15.56 12.46
N GLN A 304 -7.66 -16.11 12.25
CA GLN A 304 -7.21 -17.33 12.92
C GLN A 304 -7.19 -17.17 14.46
N ASN A 305 -6.69 -16.04 14.95
CA ASN A 305 -6.63 -15.80 16.39
C ASN A 305 -8.02 -15.54 17.00
N LYS A 306 -8.89 -14.80 16.31
CA LYS A 306 -10.21 -14.42 16.81
C LYS A 306 -11.25 -15.52 16.64
N TYR A 307 -11.37 -16.07 15.44
CA TYR A 307 -12.49 -16.95 15.08
C TYR A 307 -12.16 -18.43 15.26
N CYS A 308 -10.90 -18.85 15.09
CA CYS A 308 -10.51 -20.25 15.24
C CYS A 308 -10.01 -20.59 16.65
N ARG A 309 -9.27 -19.66 17.28
CA ARG A 309 -8.67 -19.85 18.62
C ARG A 309 -9.40 -19.11 19.75
N GLY A 310 -10.42 -18.32 19.43
CA GLY A 310 -11.27 -17.64 20.42
C GLY A 310 -12.26 -18.58 21.09
N GLU A 311 -13.14 -18.02 21.93
CA GLU A 311 -14.16 -18.79 22.66
C GLU A 311 -15.04 -19.62 21.69
N PRO A 312 -15.11 -20.95 21.86
CA PRO A 312 -15.91 -21.81 21.00
C PRO A 312 -17.38 -21.38 21.02
N GLY A 313 -17.94 -21.12 19.84
CA GLY A 313 -19.38 -20.87 19.66
C GLY A 313 -19.81 -19.40 19.55
N ARG A 314 -18.97 -18.43 19.95
CA ARG A 314 -19.32 -17.00 19.88
C ARG A 314 -19.52 -16.45 18.46
N TYR A 315 -18.75 -16.98 17.51
CA TYR A 315 -18.77 -16.55 16.10
C TYR A 315 -19.06 -17.69 15.12
N ARG A 316 -19.47 -18.86 15.62
CA ARG A 316 -19.94 -19.94 14.74
C ARG A 316 -21.30 -19.54 14.21
N LEU A 317 -21.38 -19.22 12.92
CA LEU A 317 -22.65 -19.27 12.22
C LEU A 317 -23.21 -20.68 12.41
N THR A 318 -24.42 -20.77 12.96
CA THR A 318 -25.18 -22.03 13.02
C THR A 318 -25.19 -22.64 11.61
N PRO A 319 -24.85 -23.92 11.45
CA PRO A 319 -24.67 -24.51 10.14
C PRO A 319 -26.04 -24.79 9.52
N THR A 320 -26.66 -23.80 8.90
CA THR A 320 -27.89 -24.02 8.13
C THR A 320 -27.84 -23.51 6.69
N ALA A 321 -26.75 -22.89 6.21
CA ALA A 321 -26.64 -22.54 4.79
C ALA A 321 -25.22 -22.46 4.19
N GLY A 322 -24.15 -22.69 4.97
CA GLY A 322 -22.76 -22.45 4.51
C GLY A 322 -21.94 -23.69 4.12
N SER A 323 -22.51 -24.89 4.23
CA SER A 323 -21.74 -26.14 4.16
C SER A 323 -21.31 -26.58 2.75
N LEU A 324 -21.56 -25.78 1.71
CA LEU A 324 -21.29 -26.15 0.32
C LEU A 324 -19.98 -25.59 -0.26
N LEU A 325 -19.25 -24.73 0.47
CA LEU A 325 -18.07 -24.03 -0.08
C LEU A 325 -16.74 -24.25 0.66
N LEU A 326 -16.69 -25.13 1.66
CA LEU A 326 -15.46 -25.46 2.40
C LEU A 326 -15.08 -26.93 2.22
N LEU A 327 -14.75 -27.32 0.98
CA LEU A 327 -13.99 -28.54 0.68
C LEU A 327 -12.64 -28.15 0.06
N ALA A 328 -11.74 -27.65 0.89
CA ALA A 328 -10.32 -27.60 0.60
C ALA A 328 -9.53 -27.62 1.93
N SER A 329 -9.71 -28.69 2.71
CA SER A 329 -8.87 -28.98 3.86
C SER A 329 -7.50 -29.48 3.38
N TRP A 330 -6.48 -28.63 3.46
CA TRP A 330 -5.07 -29.02 3.36
C TRP A 330 -4.66 -29.76 4.65
N PRO A 331 -3.88 -30.86 4.59
CA PRO A 331 -3.66 -31.71 5.76
C PRO A 331 -2.83 -31.00 6.85
N GLU A 332 -3.36 -31.05 8.07
CA GLU A 332 -2.69 -30.63 9.30
C GLU A 332 -1.41 -31.45 9.52
N SER A 333 -0.25 -30.84 9.34
CA SER A 333 0.98 -31.37 9.93
C SER A 333 0.97 -31.02 11.42
N ARG A 334 1.06 -32.06 12.25
CA ARG A 334 1.06 -32.03 13.72
C ARG A 334 2.00 -30.95 14.26
N THR A 335 1.43 -29.90 14.87
CA THR A 335 2.21 -28.94 15.67
C THR A 335 2.34 -29.41 17.12
N PRO A 336 3.50 -29.21 17.77
CA PRO A 336 3.73 -29.63 19.15
C PRO A 336 2.93 -28.78 20.15
N LYS A 337 2.65 -29.37 21.32
CA LYS A 337 1.88 -28.76 22.43
C LYS A 337 2.39 -27.36 22.80
N PRO A 338 1.49 -26.42 23.19
CA PRO A 338 1.88 -25.08 23.57
C PRO A 338 2.66 -25.08 24.88
N ARG A 339 3.79 -24.36 24.93
CA ARG A 339 4.37 -23.90 26.19
C ARG A 339 3.57 -22.68 26.67
N GLU A 340 2.96 -22.79 27.84
CA GLU A 340 2.30 -21.70 28.55
C GLU A 340 3.35 -20.72 29.09
N SER A 341 3.75 -19.72 28.31
CA SER A 341 4.50 -18.55 28.81
C SER A 341 4.45 -17.33 27.85
N GLY A 342 3.27 -17.03 27.30
CA GLY A 342 3.06 -15.81 26.52
C GLY A 342 2.67 -14.59 27.38
N PRO A 343 3.11 -13.36 27.04
CA PRO A 343 2.79 -12.16 27.82
C PRO A 343 1.30 -11.79 27.74
N LYS A 344 0.72 -11.40 28.88
CA LYS A 344 -0.66 -10.89 28.98
C LYS A 344 -0.68 -9.37 28.73
N TRP A 345 -1.63 -8.91 27.93
CA TRP A 345 -1.81 -7.50 27.56
C TRP A 345 -2.82 -6.83 28.48
N SER A 346 -2.54 -5.61 28.94
CA SER A 346 -3.49 -4.79 29.70
C SER A 346 -3.45 -3.34 29.25
N LEU A 347 -4.60 -2.68 29.18
CA LEU A 347 -4.69 -1.23 28.97
C LEU A 347 -4.14 -0.49 30.19
N SER A 348 -3.24 0.48 29.98
CA SER A 348 -2.94 1.51 30.99
C SER A 348 -3.07 2.88 30.35
N SER A 349 -3.97 3.71 30.87
CA SER A 349 -4.05 5.14 30.58
C SER A 349 -3.11 5.90 31.52
N SER A 350 -2.27 6.78 30.97
CA SER A 350 -1.55 7.80 31.75
C SER A 350 -2.31 9.13 31.61
N PRO A 351 -2.52 9.91 32.67
CA PRO A 351 -3.28 11.16 32.57
C PRO A 351 -2.44 12.32 32.00
N ALA A 352 -3.14 13.16 31.24
CA ALA A 352 -2.88 14.57 30.89
C ALA A 352 -1.75 14.90 29.89
N GLY A 353 -2.17 15.11 28.63
CA GLY A 353 -1.48 15.84 27.57
C GLY A 353 -2.34 15.85 26.29
N PRO A 354 -2.32 16.90 25.45
CA PRO A 354 -3.30 17.12 24.37
C PRO A 354 -3.20 16.12 23.19
N TYR A 355 -2.34 15.12 23.28
CA TYR A 355 -2.20 14.05 22.30
C TYR A 355 -2.36 12.68 22.99
N THR A 356 -3.60 12.28 23.25
CA THR A 356 -3.91 10.95 23.79
C THR A 356 -3.75 9.92 22.67
N THR A 357 -2.60 9.24 22.61
CA THR A 357 -2.40 8.08 21.74
C THR A 357 -2.59 6.83 22.59
N THR A 358 -3.61 6.01 22.27
CA THR A 358 -3.81 4.71 22.92
C THR A 358 -2.74 3.75 22.44
N ILE A 359 -1.79 3.38 23.31
CA ILE A 359 -0.71 2.42 23.01
C ILE A 359 -0.94 1.17 23.83
N TRP A 360 -0.96 0.01 23.17
CA TRP A 360 -0.95 -1.30 23.83
C TRP A 360 0.47 -1.62 24.31
N THR A 361 0.64 -1.84 25.62
CA THR A 361 1.90 -2.27 26.24
C THR A 361 1.73 -3.66 26.86
N PRO A 362 2.69 -4.59 26.67
CA PRO A 362 2.66 -5.87 27.36
C PRO A 362 3.13 -5.68 28.82
N LYS A 363 2.45 -6.31 29.77
CA LYS A 363 2.96 -6.46 31.14
C LYS A 363 3.77 -7.77 31.21
N PHE A 364 5.04 -7.66 31.59
CA PHE A 364 5.82 -8.82 32.01
C PHE A 364 5.65 -8.96 33.54
N GLY A 365 5.11 -10.09 33.99
CA GLY A 365 5.11 -10.44 35.40
C GLY A 365 6.53 -10.73 35.85
N GLY A 366 6.90 -10.24 37.03
CA GLY A 366 8.15 -10.58 37.71
C GLY A 366 8.15 -12.01 38.22
#